data_AF-A0A7H1Q158-F1
#
_entry.id   AF-A0A7H1Q158-F1
#
_cell.length_a   1.000
_cell.length_b   1.000
_cell.length_c   1.000
_cell.angle_alpha   90.00
_cell.angle_beta   90.00
_cell.angle_gamma   90.00
#
_symmetry.space_group_name_H-M   'P 1'
#
loop_
_entity.id
_entity.type
_entity.pdbx_description
1 polymer ?
#
loop_
_entity_poly.entity_id
_entity_poly.type
_entity_poly.pdbx_seq_one_letter_code
_entity_poly.pdbx_strand_id
1 'polypeptide(L)'
;MASHFANDLPPHLLMWQRVREYAVPPSMIETATARHAAGDWAGACAAARVDADLDLRAVRDRHGTELTSRLRADLRRLAPDLLRWHMPRIAPDGRLRPGLTIPLAQYGGYGDRPSVQLVVRTPPARADAGQRMSLSLWEGPGDSTWGHHPHPHPDRRFRLDLHRHLWDRTRSGELARRCGSPDQDSPWAKGSWAAEAELLLRAERRPRGAFTVRLGARGRAVLELVAPDDSHVPTFRPLPYDLPPQEAAALPVLPEAAARLLPDLELLRSGLITVGRLHPLVAEALTAVGSPAQGPAPAGPAPEPHDPHRVRCRGETHRIALRDGALTAIDHHPAELRREELLVALGGPALPCLRAIDAVHRNPEALPAVRERLGHGDVSGALAVVEGLLGPAAMLRDGPLRQELESAAARRVDHGLFRAGLVAVHPAATAQRPRLDRHTPAALRSKRGSRPRPRTGLL
;
A
#
# COMPACT_ATOMS: atom_id res chain seq x y z
N MET A 1 8.67 -35.69 24.97
CA MET A 1 8.52 -35.26 23.57
C MET A 1 7.96 -33.85 23.56
N ALA A 2 8.84 -32.85 23.56
CA ALA A 2 8.45 -31.45 23.52
C ALA A 2 7.98 -31.11 22.09
N SER A 3 6.72 -30.72 21.95
CA SER A 3 6.15 -30.22 20.71
C SER A 3 6.65 -28.80 20.44
N HIS A 4 7.80 -28.69 19.79
CA HIS A 4 8.20 -27.50 19.07
C HIS A 4 7.28 -27.32 17.84
N PHE A 5 6.11 -26.72 18.02
CA PHE A 5 5.44 -26.01 16.94
C PHE A 5 5.87 -24.54 17.03
N ALA A 6 7.06 -24.25 16.50
CA ALA A 6 7.30 -22.90 16.00
C ALA A 6 6.39 -22.73 14.79
N ASN A 7 5.16 -22.26 15.02
CA ASN A 7 4.27 -21.82 13.95
C ASN A 7 4.88 -20.56 13.36
N ASP A 8 5.78 -20.71 12.39
CA ASP A 8 6.23 -19.60 11.57
C ASP A 8 5.00 -19.02 10.86
N LEU A 9 4.61 -17.81 11.27
CA LEU A 9 3.49 -17.09 10.67
C LEU A 9 3.72 -16.97 9.15
N PRO A 10 2.71 -17.24 8.32
CA PRO A 10 2.81 -17.07 6.87
C PRO A 10 3.38 -15.68 6.50
N PRO A 11 4.37 -15.59 5.59
CA PRO A 11 5.02 -14.32 5.26
C PRO A 11 4.08 -13.20 4.82
N HIS A 12 2.94 -13.53 4.21
CA HIS A 12 1.95 -12.55 3.79
C HIS A 12 1.19 -11.93 4.97
N LEU A 13 1.04 -12.65 6.09
CA LEU A 13 0.44 -12.09 7.31
C LEU A 13 1.39 -11.10 7.99
N LEU A 14 2.69 -11.43 8.06
CA LEU A 14 3.72 -10.51 8.56
C LEU A 14 3.79 -9.24 7.69
N MET A 15 3.68 -9.39 6.37
CA MET A 15 3.54 -8.25 5.45
C MET A 15 2.31 -7.41 5.80
N TRP A 16 1.13 -8.00 5.95
CA TRP A 16 -0.09 -7.25 6.25
C TRP A 16 -0.10 -6.59 7.62
N GLN A 17 0.53 -7.22 8.63
CA GLN A 17 0.72 -6.62 9.95
C GLN A 17 1.56 -5.34 9.85
N ARG A 18 2.70 -5.41 9.13
CA ARG A 18 3.56 -4.25 8.85
C ARG A 18 2.82 -3.15 8.07
N VAL A 19 2.06 -3.53 7.05
CA VAL A 19 1.24 -2.58 6.27
C VAL A 19 0.24 -1.87 7.17
N ARG A 20 -0.40 -2.58 8.11
CA ARG A 20 -1.36 -1.97 9.03
C ARG A 20 -0.70 -0.98 9.98
N GLU A 21 0.52 -1.26 10.39
CA GLU A 21 1.29 -0.38 11.27
C GLU A 21 1.78 0.89 10.58
N TYR A 22 2.34 0.77 9.37
CA TYR A 22 3.09 1.86 8.74
C TYR A 22 2.42 2.48 7.51
N ALA A 23 1.63 1.72 6.76
CA ALA A 23 1.06 2.22 5.50
C ALA A 23 -0.20 3.05 5.71
N VAL A 24 -1.02 2.73 6.72
CA VAL A 24 -2.26 3.43 7.08
C VAL A 24 -2.29 3.65 8.60
N PRO A 25 -1.43 4.53 9.15
CA PRO A 25 -1.36 4.74 10.59
C PRO A 25 -2.64 5.40 11.15
N PRO A 26 -2.97 5.23 12.44
CA PRO A 26 -4.17 5.82 13.05
C PRO A 26 -4.31 7.32 12.82
N SER A 27 -3.22 8.09 12.92
CA SER A 27 -3.21 9.54 12.67
C SER A 27 -3.65 9.93 11.25
N MET A 28 -3.38 9.07 10.26
CA MET A 28 -3.86 9.26 8.89
C MET A 28 -5.38 9.10 8.82
N ILE A 29 -5.92 8.05 9.46
CA ILE A 29 -7.36 7.77 9.50
C ILE A 29 -8.10 8.90 10.19
N GLU A 30 -7.59 9.34 11.36
CA GLU A 30 -8.17 10.45 12.14
C GLU A 30 -8.19 11.74 11.31
N THR A 31 -7.06 12.09 10.69
CA THR A 31 -6.96 13.31 9.87
C THR A 31 -7.87 13.25 8.64
N ALA A 32 -7.87 12.11 7.92
CA ALA A 32 -8.70 11.92 6.74
C ALA A 32 -10.20 11.98 7.09
N THR A 33 -10.60 11.34 8.20
CA THR A 33 -11.97 11.35 8.72
C THR A 33 -12.40 12.76 9.12
N ALA A 34 -11.55 13.51 9.83
CA ALA A 34 -11.85 14.88 10.24
C ALA A 34 -12.05 15.83 9.04
N ARG A 35 -11.16 15.73 8.04
CA ARG A 35 -11.27 16.50 6.78
C ARG A 35 -12.55 16.17 6.02
N HIS A 36 -12.84 14.87 5.93
CA HIS A 36 -14.03 14.37 5.29
C HIS A 36 -15.32 14.87 5.99
N ALA A 37 -15.38 14.83 7.32
CA ALA A 37 -16.51 15.32 8.10
C ALA A 37 -16.79 16.82 7.87
N ALA A 38 -15.74 17.60 7.59
CA ALA A 38 -15.84 19.01 7.20
C ALA A 38 -16.23 19.22 5.71
N GLY A 39 -16.43 18.15 4.93
CA GLY A 39 -16.71 18.21 3.49
C GLY A 39 -15.47 18.44 2.60
N ASP A 40 -14.27 18.44 3.17
CA ASP A 40 -12.99 18.66 2.49
C ASP A 40 -12.43 17.34 1.94
N TRP A 41 -13.01 16.86 0.85
CA TRP A 41 -12.57 15.61 0.19
C TRP A 41 -11.13 15.70 -0.33
N ALA A 42 -10.67 16.88 -0.74
CA ALA A 42 -9.31 17.10 -1.23
C ALA A 42 -8.30 17.04 -0.08
N GLY A 43 -8.61 17.64 1.06
CA GLY A 43 -7.81 17.51 2.28
C GLY A 43 -7.79 16.08 2.82
N ALA A 44 -8.88 15.34 2.73
CA ALA A 44 -8.90 13.91 3.06
C ALA A 44 -7.97 13.11 2.12
N CYS A 45 -7.99 13.39 0.81
CA CYS A 45 -7.06 12.79 -0.15
C CYS A 45 -5.60 13.11 0.21
N ALA A 46 -5.30 14.38 0.52
CA ALA A 46 -3.96 14.80 0.90
C ALA A 46 -3.46 14.08 2.17
N ALA A 47 -4.32 13.93 3.19
CA ALA A 47 -4.01 13.19 4.42
C ALA A 47 -3.65 11.72 4.13
N ALA A 48 -4.37 11.08 3.21
CA ALA A 48 -4.12 9.71 2.76
C ALA A 48 -3.04 9.58 1.67
N ARG A 49 -2.34 10.68 1.33
CA ARG A 49 -1.29 10.74 0.29
C ARG A 49 -1.81 10.38 -1.11
N VAL A 50 -3.04 10.78 -1.38
CA VAL A 50 -3.66 10.77 -2.70
C VAL A 50 -3.61 12.18 -3.25
N ASP A 51 -2.87 12.38 -4.33
CA ASP A 51 -2.82 13.65 -5.05
C ASP A 51 -4.07 13.75 -5.96
N ALA A 52 -4.88 14.78 -5.78
CA ALA A 52 -6.11 14.98 -6.55
C ALA A 52 -5.82 15.72 -7.87
N ASP A 53 -5.59 14.97 -8.94
CA ASP A 53 -5.33 15.48 -10.30
C ASP A 53 -6.65 15.63 -11.08
N LEU A 54 -7.58 16.44 -10.53
CA LEU A 54 -8.92 16.64 -11.07
C LEU A 54 -9.24 18.13 -11.18
N ASP A 55 -9.44 18.62 -12.40
CA ASP A 55 -10.03 19.93 -12.65
C ASP A 55 -11.54 19.80 -12.88
N LEU A 56 -12.34 19.99 -11.82
CA LEU A 56 -13.80 19.87 -11.89
C LEU A 56 -14.46 20.93 -12.79
N ARG A 57 -13.79 22.05 -13.09
CA ARG A 57 -14.31 23.05 -14.02
C ARG A 57 -14.11 22.55 -15.44
N ALA A 58 -12.89 22.13 -15.79
CA ALA A 58 -12.59 21.54 -17.09
C ALA A 58 -13.47 20.30 -17.37
N VAL A 59 -13.72 19.47 -16.36
CA VAL A 59 -14.61 18.31 -16.47
C VAL A 59 -16.05 18.72 -16.77
N ARG A 60 -16.57 19.76 -16.11
CA ARG A 60 -17.91 20.29 -16.40
C ARG A 60 -18.00 20.84 -17.81
N ASP A 61 -17.00 21.59 -18.23
CA ASP A 61 -17.02 22.25 -19.53
C ASP A 61 -16.91 21.21 -20.67
N ARG A 62 -16.18 20.10 -20.45
CA ARG A 62 -16.00 19.02 -21.44
C ARG A 62 -17.11 17.96 -21.44
N HIS A 63 -17.58 17.56 -20.26
CA HIS A 63 -18.49 16.41 -20.09
C HIS A 63 -19.88 16.78 -19.57
N GLY A 64 -20.12 18.07 -19.33
CA GLY A 64 -21.38 18.59 -18.84
C GLY A 64 -21.60 18.46 -17.33
N THR A 65 -22.71 19.04 -16.89
CA THR A 65 -23.09 19.14 -15.47
C THR A 65 -23.48 17.79 -14.87
N GLU A 66 -24.08 16.88 -15.66
CA GLU A 66 -24.55 15.59 -15.17
C GLU A 66 -23.38 14.70 -14.71
N LEU A 67 -22.37 14.52 -15.57
CA LEU A 67 -21.17 13.75 -15.22
C LEU A 67 -20.45 14.38 -14.03
N THR A 68 -20.29 15.70 -14.04
CA THR A 68 -19.61 16.42 -12.96
C THR A 68 -20.33 16.27 -11.62
N SER A 69 -21.67 16.26 -11.63
CA SER A 69 -22.46 16.06 -10.42
C SER A 69 -22.29 14.65 -9.84
N ARG A 70 -22.25 13.63 -10.71
CA ARG A 70 -21.95 12.25 -10.30
C ARG A 70 -20.53 12.10 -9.75
N LEU A 71 -19.54 12.70 -10.43
CA LEU A 71 -18.16 12.72 -9.96
C LEU A 71 -18.05 13.39 -8.58
N ARG A 72 -18.63 14.57 -8.38
CA ARG A 72 -18.65 15.26 -7.08
C ARG A 72 -19.33 14.42 -6.00
N ALA A 73 -20.39 13.69 -6.33
CA ALA A 73 -21.05 12.80 -5.38
C ALA A 73 -20.14 11.64 -4.94
N ASP A 74 -19.42 11.01 -5.88
CA ASP A 74 -18.44 9.97 -5.57
C ASP A 74 -17.25 10.51 -4.76
N LEU A 75 -16.73 11.71 -5.09
CA LEU A 75 -15.63 12.34 -4.34
C LEU A 75 -16.01 12.65 -2.87
N ARG A 76 -17.27 13.02 -2.59
CA ARG A 76 -17.77 13.23 -1.21
C ARG A 76 -17.97 11.93 -0.42
N ARG A 77 -17.95 10.78 -1.11
CA ARG A 77 -18.09 9.44 -0.52
C ARG A 77 -16.77 8.71 -0.39
N LEU A 78 -15.73 9.18 -1.07
CA LEU A 78 -14.39 8.61 -1.03
C LEU A 78 -13.79 8.67 0.38
N ALA A 79 -13.42 7.51 0.90
CA ALA A 79 -12.53 7.31 2.05
C ALA A 79 -11.14 6.92 1.51
N PRO A 80 -10.22 7.88 1.32
CA PRO A 80 -8.96 7.65 0.62
C PRO A 80 -7.94 6.85 1.47
N ASP A 81 -8.05 6.90 2.78
CA ASP A 81 -7.35 6.06 3.76
C ASP A 81 -7.81 4.59 3.69
N LEU A 82 -9.11 4.35 3.57
CA LEU A 82 -9.67 3.02 3.30
C LEU A 82 -9.22 2.51 1.92
N LEU A 83 -9.29 3.35 0.88
CA LEU A 83 -8.78 3.02 -0.45
C LEU A 83 -7.32 2.59 -0.37
N ARG A 84 -6.46 3.38 0.28
CA ARG A 84 -5.03 3.10 0.47
C ARG A 84 -4.79 1.76 1.15
N TRP A 85 -5.60 1.38 2.13
CA TRP A 85 -5.50 0.09 2.81
C TRP A 85 -5.67 -1.07 1.81
N HIS A 86 -6.69 -1.01 0.95
CA HIS A 86 -7.03 -2.06 -0.01
C HIS A 86 -6.29 -1.99 -1.35
N MET A 87 -5.40 -1.00 -1.54
CA MET A 87 -4.62 -0.91 -2.77
C MET A 87 -3.66 -2.09 -2.94
N PRO A 88 -3.41 -2.56 -4.17
CA PRO A 88 -2.53 -3.69 -4.44
C PRO A 88 -1.11 -3.46 -3.95
N ARG A 89 -0.50 -4.50 -3.36
CA ARG A 89 0.83 -4.44 -2.74
C ARG A 89 1.77 -5.51 -3.23
N ILE A 90 3.07 -5.29 -3.03
CA ILE A 90 4.14 -6.23 -3.32
C ILE A 90 4.78 -6.71 -2.03
N ALA A 91 4.97 -8.03 -1.92
CA ALA A 91 5.73 -8.65 -0.84
C ALA A 91 7.24 -8.49 -1.06
N PRO A 92 8.05 -8.70 -0.01
CA PRO A 92 7.66 -8.95 1.39
C PRO A 92 7.29 -7.68 2.16
N ASP A 93 7.67 -6.51 1.65
CA ASP A 93 7.59 -5.26 2.42
C ASP A 93 6.20 -4.61 2.41
N GLY A 94 5.28 -5.08 1.57
CA GLY A 94 3.90 -4.57 1.54
C GLY A 94 3.78 -3.16 0.94
N ARG A 95 4.75 -2.74 0.13
CA ARG A 95 4.70 -1.46 -0.61
C ARG A 95 3.59 -1.52 -1.67
N LEU A 96 2.98 -0.38 -1.98
CA LEU A 96 2.05 -0.22 -3.09
C LEU A 96 2.71 -0.71 -4.38
N ARG A 97 1.96 -1.52 -5.14
CA ARG A 97 2.41 -2.01 -6.43
C ARG A 97 2.54 -0.82 -7.39
N PRO A 98 3.73 -0.58 -7.97
CA PRO A 98 3.95 0.60 -8.81
C PRO A 98 3.34 0.45 -10.21
N GLY A 99 3.08 1.59 -10.85
CA GLY A 99 2.69 1.71 -12.25
C GLY A 99 1.27 1.27 -12.59
N LEU A 100 0.36 1.14 -11.63
CA LEU A 100 -1.02 0.70 -11.88
C LEU A 100 -1.92 1.87 -12.27
N THR A 101 -2.93 1.57 -13.08
CA THR A 101 -4.13 2.41 -13.26
C THR A 101 -5.33 1.56 -12.89
N ILE A 102 -6.06 1.95 -11.85
CA ILE A 102 -7.14 1.16 -11.25
C ILE A 102 -8.44 1.97 -11.33
N PRO A 103 -9.50 1.46 -11.99
CA PRO A 103 -10.80 2.11 -12.01
C PRO A 103 -11.47 2.04 -10.63
N LEU A 104 -12.05 3.17 -10.23
CA LEU A 104 -12.89 3.34 -9.04
C LEU A 104 -14.37 3.52 -9.41
N ALA A 105 -14.66 4.24 -10.49
CA ALA A 105 -16.03 4.46 -10.94
C ALA A 105 -16.07 4.68 -12.45
N GLN A 106 -17.15 4.23 -13.10
CA GLN A 106 -17.40 4.49 -14.51
C GLN A 106 -18.58 5.46 -14.67
N TYR A 107 -18.41 6.44 -15.54
CA TYR A 107 -19.40 7.44 -15.91
C TYR A 107 -19.69 7.34 -17.41
N GLY A 108 -20.94 7.04 -17.76
CA GLY A 108 -21.33 6.80 -19.14
C GLY A 108 -21.06 5.35 -19.61
N GLY A 109 -21.15 5.11 -20.92
CA GLY A 109 -21.08 3.76 -21.49
C GLY A 109 -22.45 3.12 -21.78
N TYR A 110 -23.53 3.91 -21.87
CA TYR A 110 -24.76 3.48 -22.56
C TYR A 110 -24.72 4.02 -24.00
N GLY A 111 -24.83 3.12 -24.98
CA GLY A 111 -24.70 3.46 -26.41
C GLY A 111 -23.27 3.81 -26.84
N ASP A 112 -23.14 4.71 -27.82
CA ASP A 112 -21.88 5.09 -28.50
C ASP A 112 -21.01 6.14 -27.77
N ARG A 113 -21.37 6.52 -26.52
CA ARG A 113 -20.59 7.53 -25.78
C ARG A 113 -19.34 6.92 -25.13
N PRO A 114 -18.17 7.57 -25.23
CA PRO A 114 -16.94 7.09 -24.58
C PRO A 114 -17.14 7.03 -23.07
N SER A 115 -16.70 5.93 -22.46
CA SER A 115 -16.81 5.76 -21.01
C SER A 115 -15.68 6.52 -20.31
N VAL A 116 -16.04 7.53 -19.52
CA VAL A 116 -15.10 8.22 -18.64
C VAL A 116 -15.02 7.45 -17.32
N GLN A 117 -13.83 7.26 -16.78
CA GLN A 117 -13.62 6.51 -15.55
C GLN A 117 -12.86 7.37 -14.54
N LEU A 118 -13.33 7.40 -13.29
CA LEU A 118 -12.51 7.81 -12.16
C LEU A 118 -11.50 6.70 -11.89
N VAL A 119 -10.21 7.05 -11.90
CA VAL A 119 -9.12 6.10 -11.68
C VAL A 119 -8.19 6.58 -10.56
N VAL A 120 -7.62 5.63 -9.84
CA VAL A 120 -6.45 5.84 -8.99
C VAL A 120 -5.22 5.25 -9.67
N ARG A 121 -4.10 5.97 -9.66
CA ARG A 121 -2.85 5.54 -10.29
C ARG A 121 -1.72 5.47 -9.27
N THR A 122 -0.86 4.47 -9.42
CA THR A 122 0.40 4.40 -8.67
C THR A 122 1.54 4.76 -9.62
N PRO A 123 2.48 5.62 -9.19
CA PRO A 123 3.62 6.00 -10.02
C PRO A 123 4.51 4.78 -10.35
N PRO A 124 5.33 4.85 -11.42
CA PRO A 124 6.33 3.82 -11.71
C PRO A 124 7.31 3.66 -10.55
N ALA A 125 7.97 2.50 -10.46
CA ALA A 125 8.89 2.17 -9.35
C ALA A 125 10.01 3.21 -9.13
N ARG A 126 10.46 3.90 -10.18
CA ARG A 126 11.46 4.97 -10.06
C ARG A 126 10.95 6.24 -9.36
N ALA A 127 9.64 6.37 -9.18
CA ALA A 127 8.95 7.56 -8.68
C ALA A 127 7.90 7.20 -7.62
N ASP A 128 8.03 6.03 -6.96
CA ASP A 128 7.09 5.52 -5.95
C ASP A 128 7.34 6.04 -4.53
N ALA A 129 8.18 7.08 -4.43
CA ALA A 129 8.53 7.75 -3.19
C ALA A 129 7.30 8.27 -2.47
N GLY A 130 7.32 8.16 -1.14
CA GLY A 130 6.18 8.55 -0.31
C GLY A 130 4.96 7.64 -0.46
N GLN A 131 5.04 6.59 -1.30
CA GLN A 131 3.93 5.68 -1.59
C GLN A 131 2.66 6.46 -1.94
N ARG A 132 2.81 7.51 -2.75
CA ARG A 132 1.70 8.38 -3.15
C ARG A 132 0.95 7.77 -4.32
N MET A 133 -0.32 8.15 -4.43
CA MET A 133 -1.20 7.76 -5.53
C MET A 133 -1.81 9.01 -6.13
N SER A 134 -2.21 8.98 -7.40
CA SER A 134 -2.98 10.08 -7.99
C SER A 134 -4.39 9.67 -8.31
N LEU A 135 -5.35 10.53 -8.00
CA LEU A 135 -6.74 10.41 -8.38
C LEU A 135 -6.99 11.27 -9.62
N SER A 136 -7.44 10.67 -10.71
CA SER A 136 -7.61 11.35 -12.00
C SER A 136 -8.79 10.77 -12.79
N LEU A 137 -9.15 11.39 -13.92
CA LEU A 137 -10.05 10.78 -14.90
C LEU A 137 -9.25 10.06 -15.98
N TRP A 138 -9.88 9.04 -16.55
CA TRP A 138 -9.43 8.35 -17.75
C TRP A 138 -10.56 8.38 -18.79
N GLU A 139 -10.26 8.80 -20.02
CA GLU A 139 -11.27 9.12 -21.04
C GLU A 139 -11.23 8.22 -22.28
N GLY A 140 -10.41 7.17 -22.27
CA GLY A 140 -10.28 6.25 -23.40
C GLY A 140 -8.86 6.10 -23.93
N PRO A 141 -8.67 5.20 -24.93
CA PRO A 141 -7.42 5.09 -25.67
C PRO A 141 -7.18 6.40 -26.45
N GLY A 142 -6.18 7.19 -26.03
CA GLY A 142 -5.90 8.52 -26.60
C GLY A 142 -5.65 9.62 -25.56
N ASP A 143 -5.93 9.36 -24.28
CA ASP A 143 -5.56 10.25 -23.18
C ASP A 143 -4.02 10.39 -23.09
N SER A 144 -3.51 11.49 -23.64
CA SER A 144 -2.08 11.79 -23.76
C SER A 144 -1.47 12.39 -22.49
N THR A 145 -2.30 12.78 -21.51
CA THR A 145 -1.87 13.47 -20.28
C THR A 145 -0.87 12.64 -19.45
N TRP A 146 -0.87 11.32 -19.65
CA TRP A 146 0.00 10.38 -18.95
C TRP A 146 0.77 9.45 -19.90
N GLY A 147 1.18 9.96 -21.08
CA GLY A 147 1.90 9.18 -22.10
C GLY A 147 3.18 8.48 -21.61
N HIS A 148 3.73 8.90 -20.45
CA HIS A 148 4.91 8.31 -19.81
C HIS A 148 4.59 7.33 -18.65
N HIS A 149 3.31 7.07 -18.37
CA HIS A 149 2.87 6.11 -17.36
C HIS A 149 2.97 4.67 -17.88
N PRO A 150 3.57 3.72 -17.14
CA PRO A 150 3.82 2.35 -17.65
C PRO A 150 2.56 1.58 -18.06
N HIS A 151 1.47 1.77 -17.32
CA HIS A 151 0.17 1.19 -17.63
C HIS A 151 -0.87 2.32 -17.71
N PRO A 152 -1.03 2.96 -18.87
CA PRO A 152 -1.93 4.11 -19.02
C PRO A 152 -3.41 3.71 -19.09
N HIS A 153 -3.70 2.41 -19.14
CA HIS A 153 -5.06 1.88 -19.22
C HIS A 153 -5.45 1.16 -17.92
N PRO A 154 -6.74 1.20 -17.54
CA PRO A 154 -7.30 0.41 -16.44
C PRO A 154 -6.88 -1.06 -16.51
N ASP A 155 -6.30 -1.58 -15.43
CA ASP A 155 -5.89 -2.98 -15.33
C ASP A 155 -7.11 -3.88 -15.08
N ARG A 156 -7.26 -4.92 -15.91
CA ARG A 156 -8.38 -5.88 -15.82
C ARG A 156 -8.40 -6.68 -14.52
N ARG A 157 -7.26 -6.84 -13.84
CA ARG A 157 -7.12 -7.58 -12.58
C ARG A 157 -7.58 -6.75 -11.38
N PHE A 158 -7.50 -5.44 -11.46
CA PHE A 158 -7.72 -4.54 -10.34
C PHE A 158 -8.96 -3.70 -10.61
N ARG A 159 -10.14 -4.22 -10.23
CA ARG A 159 -11.45 -3.61 -10.55
C ARG A 159 -12.14 -3.07 -9.30
N LEU A 160 -11.61 -1.98 -8.74
CA LEU A 160 -12.21 -1.34 -7.56
C LEU A 160 -13.53 -0.61 -7.88
N ASP A 161 -13.86 -0.46 -9.16
CA ASP A 161 -15.17 -0.06 -9.67
C ASP A 161 -16.27 -1.08 -9.33
N LEU A 162 -15.93 -2.36 -9.25
CA LEU A 162 -16.84 -3.42 -8.81
C LEU A 162 -16.85 -3.61 -7.28
N HIS A 163 -15.86 -3.03 -6.57
CA HIS A 163 -15.61 -3.21 -5.14
C HIS A 163 -15.68 -1.88 -4.39
N ARG A 164 -16.75 -1.12 -4.61
CA ARG A 164 -16.91 0.21 -4.01
C ARG A 164 -16.84 0.21 -2.49
N HIS A 165 -17.24 -0.88 -1.83
CA HIS A 165 -17.13 -1.05 -0.38
C HIS A 165 -15.70 -0.94 0.18
N LEU A 166 -14.67 -1.01 -0.68
CA LEU A 166 -13.26 -0.85 -0.31
C LEU A 166 -12.77 0.62 -0.33
N TRP A 167 -13.63 1.58 -0.68
CA TRP A 167 -13.24 3.00 -0.73
C TRP A 167 -14.43 3.98 -0.59
N ASP A 168 -15.65 3.56 -0.86
CA ASP A 168 -16.88 4.33 -0.70
C ASP A 168 -17.43 4.09 0.71
N ARG A 169 -17.33 5.10 1.57
CA ARG A 169 -17.77 5.02 2.98
C ARG A 169 -19.24 4.65 3.13
N THR A 170 -20.07 4.95 2.13
CA THR A 170 -21.51 4.66 2.19
C THR A 170 -21.82 3.21 1.83
N ARG A 171 -20.80 2.46 1.36
CA ARG A 171 -20.91 1.05 0.99
C ARG A 171 -20.01 0.13 1.78
N SER A 172 -19.25 0.63 2.76
CA SER A 172 -18.36 -0.21 3.57
C SER A 172 -19.10 -1.38 4.23
N GLY A 173 -20.38 -1.21 4.59
CA GLY A 173 -21.22 -2.29 5.11
C GLY A 173 -21.43 -3.48 4.16
N GLU A 174 -21.19 -3.36 2.84
CA GLU A 174 -21.20 -4.52 1.93
C GLU A 174 -20.04 -5.48 2.19
N LEU A 175 -18.96 -5.03 2.84
CA LEU A 175 -17.76 -5.82 3.11
C LEU A 175 -18.10 -7.13 3.81
N ALA A 176 -18.91 -7.10 4.86
CA ALA A 176 -19.26 -8.31 5.60
C ALA A 176 -20.08 -9.31 4.78
N ARG A 177 -20.93 -8.84 3.86
CA ARG A 177 -21.70 -9.72 2.95
C ARG A 177 -20.82 -10.36 1.88
N ARG A 178 -19.78 -9.64 1.43
CA ARG A 178 -18.93 -10.06 0.30
C ARG A 178 -17.71 -10.88 0.71
N CYS A 179 -17.30 -10.80 1.98
CA CYS A 179 -16.16 -11.56 2.49
C CYS A 179 -16.43 -13.07 2.66
N GLY A 180 -17.69 -13.51 2.54
CA GLY A 180 -18.11 -14.91 2.65
C GLY A 180 -17.85 -15.53 4.04
N SER A 181 -18.40 -16.72 4.28
CA SER A 181 -17.92 -17.54 5.39
C SER A 181 -16.58 -18.15 4.97
N PRO A 182 -15.50 -17.95 5.74
CA PRO A 182 -14.20 -18.45 5.38
C PRO A 182 -14.10 -19.97 5.46
N ASP A 183 -13.42 -20.54 4.48
CA ASP A 183 -12.75 -21.82 4.66
C ASP A 183 -11.53 -21.59 5.59
N GLN A 184 -11.39 -22.37 6.66
CA GLN A 184 -10.44 -22.08 7.75
C GLN A 184 -8.97 -22.13 7.29
N ASP A 185 -8.67 -22.89 6.23
CA ASP A 185 -7.30 -23.21 5.82
C ASP A 185 -6.89 -22.60 4.46
N SER A 186 -7.68 -21.68 3.89
CA SER A 186 -7.42 -21.14 2.54
C SER A 186 -7.33 -19.61 2.51
N PRO A 187 -6.28 -19.00 1.91
CA PRO A 187 -6.22 -17.55 1.68
C PRO A 187 -7.16 -17.08 0.55
N TRP A 188 -7.96 -17.99 -0.01
CA TRP A 188 -8.85 -17.76 -1.14
C TRP A 188 -10.30 -17.63 -0.68
N ALA A 189 -10.99 -16.60 -1.16
CA ALA A 189 -12.41 -16.36 -0.86
C ALA A 189 -13.34 -17.21 -1.75
N LYS A 190 -13.10 -18.52 -1.86
CA LYS A 190 -13.83 -19.42 -2.78
C LYS A 190 -15.35 -19.34 -2.61
N GLY A 191 -15.81 -19.16 -1.37
CA GLY A 191 -17.24 -19.03 -1.06
C GLY A 191 -17.93 -17.82 -1.70
N SER A 192 -17.19 -16.75 -2.06
CA SER A 192 -17.75 -15.57 -2.72
C SER A 192 -17.49 -15.53 -4.23
N TRP A 193 -16.68 -16.43 -4.78
CA TRP A 193 -16.27 -16.39 -6.19
C TRP A 193 -17.43 -16.45 -7.17
N ALA A 194 -18.50 -17.22 -6.89
CA ALA A 194 -19.65 -17.27 -7.77
C ALA A 194 -20.37 -15.91 -7.89
N ALA A 195 -20.66 -15.28 -6.75
CA ALA A 195 -21.32 -13.97 -6.71
C ALA A 195 -20.45 -12.87 -7.34
N GLU A 196 -19.13 -12.89 -7.07
CA GLU A 196 -18.21 -11.91 -7.63
C GLU A 196 -17.95 -12.14 -9.14
N ALA A 197 -17.93 -13.38 -9.61
CA ALA A 197 -17.86 -13.70 -11.04
C ALA A 197 -19.12 -13.25 -11.78
N GLU A 198 -20.30 -13.38 -11.16
CA GLU A 198 -21.55 -12.88 -11.73
C GLU A 198 -21.53 -11.36 -11.88
N LEU A 199 -21.05 -10.62 -10.87
CA LEU A 199 -20.85 -9.17 -10.95
C LEU A 199 -19.86 -8.78 -12.06
N LEU A 200 -18.73 -9.50 -12.15
CA LEU A 200 -17.74 -9.29 -13.21
C LEU A 200 -18.35 -9.51 -14.60
N LEU A 201 -19.02 -10.64 -14.83
CA LEU A 201 -19.57 -10.98 -16.14
C LEU A 201 -20.64 -9.97 -16.57
N ARG A 202 -21.53 -9.56 -15.65
CA ARG A 202 -22.50 -8.48 -15.93
C ARG A 202 -21.82 -7.18 -16.33
N ALA A 203 -20.74 -6.80 -15.66
CA ALA A 203 -19.96 -5.60 -16.01
C ALA A 203 -19.30 -5.72 -17.40
N GLU A 204 -18.90 -6.93 -17.80
CA GLU A 204 -18.40 -7.26 -19.14
C GLU A 204 -19.53 -7.48 -20.17
N ARG A 205 -20.80 -7.19 -19.81
CA ARG A 205 -22.01 -7.40 -20.63
C ARG A 205 -22.19 -8.84 -21.09
N ARG A 206 -21.82 -9.79 -20.22
CA ARG A 206 -22.02 -11.23 -20.41
C ARG A 206 -22.99 -11.73 -19.35
N PRO A 207 -24.12 -12.37 -19.72
CA PRO A 207 -25.06 -12.88 -18.71
C PRO A 207 -24.47 -14.04 -17.91
N ARG A 208 -23.73 -14.95 -18.57
CA ARG A 208 -22.97 -16.06 -17.99
C ARG A 208 -21.74 -16.37 -18.84
N GLY A 209 -20.87 -17.27 -18.37
CA GLY A 209 -19.77 -17.81 -19.17
C GLY A 209 -18.51 -18.11 -18.36
N ALA A 210 -17.44 -18.43 -19.09
CA ALA A 210 -16.14 -18.72 -18.52
C ALA A 210 -15.43 -17.45 -18.01
N PHE A 211 -14.72 -17.60 -16.89
CA PHE A 211 -13.88 -16.58 -16.28
C PHE A 211 -12.61 -17.23 -15.71
N THR A 212 -11.63 -16.43 -15.33
CA THR A 212 -10.38 -16.92 -14.75
C THR A 212 -10.14 -16.39 -13.35
N VAL A 213 -9.57 -17.22 -12.48
CA VAL A 213 -9.08 -16.82 -11.15
C VAL A 213 -7.58 -16.98 -11.11
N ARG A 214 -6.85 -15.93 -10.74
CA ARG A 214 -5.40 -15.98 -10.66
C ARG A 214 -4.96 -16.52 -9.29
N LEU A 215 -4.33 -17.70 -9.30
CA LEU A 215 -3.87 -18.40 -8.10
C LEU A 215 -2.40 -18.11 -7.75
N GLY A 216 -1.68 -17.39 -8.60
CA GLY A 216 -0.28 -17.02 -8.33
C GLY A 216 0.40 -16.36 -9.52
N ALA A 217 1.74 -16.35 -9.52
CA ALA A 217 2.52 -15.78 -10.63
C ALA A 217 2.27 -16.52 -11.95
N ARG A 218 2.11 -17.85 -11.90
CA ARG A 218 1.95 -18.74 -13.06
C ARG A 218 0.68 -19.58 -13.02
N GLY A 219 -0.03 -19.62 -11.89
CA GLY A 219 -1.26 -20.39 -11.73
C GLY A 219 -2.50 -19.54 -12.06
N ARG A 220 -3.38 -20.09 -12.89
CA ARG A 220 -4.75 -19.60 -13.08
C ARG A 220 -5.70 -20.79 -13.15
N ALA A 221 -6.87 -20.66 -12.54
CA ALA A 221 -7.98 -21.57 -12.76
C ALA A 221 -8.90 -20.97 -13.82
N VAL A 222 -9.42 -21.81 -14.71
CA VAL A 222 -10.49 -21.43 -15.64
C VAL A 222 -11.77 -22.09 -15.18
N LEU A 223 -12.78 -21.27 -14.91
CA LEU A 223 -14.03 -21.68 -14.30
C LEU A 223 -15.20 -21.18 -15.15
N GLU A 224 -16.33 -21.87 -15.07
CA GLU A 224 -17.58 -21.48 -15.70
C GLU A 224 -18.61 -21.17 -14.63
N LEU A 225 -19.28 -20.01 -14.75
CA LEU A 225 -20.42 -19.66 -13.91
C LEU A 225 -21.67 -20.39 -14.42
N VAL A 226 -22.29 -21.20 -13.57
CA VAL A 226 -23.42 -22.06 -13.91
C VAL A 226 -24.58 -21.86 -12.94
N ALA A 227 -25.79 -21.83 -13.48
CA ALA A 227 -27.05 -21.90 -12.73
C ALA A 227 -28.09 -22.61 -13.61
N PRO A 228 -29.01 -23.41 -13.02
CA PRO A 228 -30.09 -24.05 -13.77
C PRO A 228 -30.93 -23.06 -14.59
N ASP A 229 -31.26 -21.92 -13.99
CA ASP A 229 -31.97 -20.79 -14.61
C ASP A 229 -31.65 -19.47 -13.87
N ASP A 230 -32.26 -18.37 -14.29
CA ASP A 230 -32.03 -17.01 -13.76
C ASP A 230 -32.59 -16.77 -12.35
N SER A 231 -33.38 -17.70 -11.80
CA SER A 231 -33.93 -17.63 -10.44
C SER A 231 -33.06 -18.34 -9.39
N HIS A 232 -32.09 -19.14 -9.83
CA HIS A 232 -31.19 -19.88 -8.95
C HIS A 232 -29.93 -19.10 -8.60
N VAL A 233 -29.44 -19.28 -7.37
CA VAL A 233 -28.12 -18.76 -6.95
C VAL A 233 -27.04 -19.44 -7.80
N PRO A 234 -26.21 -18.69 -8.53
CA PRO A 234 -25.18 -19.28 -9.37
C PRO A 234 -24.08 -19.94 -8.54
N THR A 235 -23.50 -20.98 -9.11
CA THR A 235 -22.27 -21.64 -8.63
C THR A 235 -21.22 -21.64 -9.74
N PHE A 236 -20.03 -22.18 -9.48
CA PHE A 236 -18.99 -22.35 -10.49
C PHE A 236 -18.50 -23.79 -10.57
N ARG A 237 -18.02 -24.17 -11.75
CA ARG A 237 -17.32 -25.45 -11.97
C ARG A 237 -16.08 -25.24 -12.85
N PRO A 238 -15.07 -26.13 -12.77
CA PRO A 238 -14.02 -26.17 -13.78
C PRO A 238 -14.62 -26.38 -15.18
N LEU A 239 -14.00 -25.80 -16.20
CA LEU A 239 -14.36 -26.14 -17.58
C LEU A 239 -14.08 -27.62 -17.84
N PRO A 240 -14.93 -28.32 -18.63
CA PRO A 240 -14.75 -29.74 -18.92
C PRO A 240 -13.60 -30.02 -19.91
N TYR A 241 -12.99 -28.96 -20.48
CA TYR A 241 -11.87 -29.03 -21.41
C TYR A 241 -10.87 -27.90 -21.13
N ASP A 242 -9.63 -28.12 -21.54
CA ASP A 242 -8.58 -27.11 -21.45
C ASP A 242 -8.69 -26.08 -22.58
N LEU A 243 -8.64 -24.80 -22.23
CA LEU A 243 -8.56 -23.72 -23.21
C LEU A 243 -7.10 -23.43 -23.61
N PRO A 244 -6.84 -23.11 -24.89
CA PRO A 244 -5.56 -22.57 -25.30
C PRO A 244 -5.16 -21.35 -24.45
N PRO A 245 -3.87 -21.15 -24.12
CA PRO A 245 -3.43 -20.06 -23.24
C PRO A 245 -3.86 -18.65 -23.66
N GLN A 246 -4.03 -18.43 -24.96
CA GLN A 246 -4.47 -17.14 -25.52
C GLN A 246 -5.95 -16.88 -25.25
N GLU A 247 -6.79 -17.90 -25.40
CA GLU A 247 -8.23 -17.83 -25.12
C GLU A 247 -8.46 -17.67 -23.62
N ALA A 248 -7.77 -18.47 -22.80
CA ALA A 248 -7.80 -18.32 -21.34
C ALA A 248 -7.35 -16.92 -20.88
N ALA A 249 -6.40 -16.29 -21.57
CA ALA A 249 -5.95 -14.92 -21.27
C ALA A 249 -6.93 -13.83 -21.73
N ALA A 250 -7.83 -14.14 -22.68
CA ALA A 250 -8.85 -13.22 -23.17
C ALA A 250 -10.12 -13.23 -22.31
N LEU A 251 -10.32 -14.24 -21.49
CA LEU A 251 -11.45 -14.32 -20.56
C LEU A 251 -11.42 -13.22 -19.50
N PRO A 252 -12.59 -12.81 -18.99
CA PRO A 252 -12.68 -11.97 -17.79
C PRO A 252 -11.89 -12.58 -16.63
N VAL A 253 -11.18 -11.73 -15.89
CA VAL A 253 -10.35 -12.15 -14.75
C VAL A 253 -11.05 -11.70 -13.48
N LEU A 254 -11.30 -12.64 -12.56
CA LEU A 254 -11.84 -12.34 -11.24
C LEU A 254 -10.91 -11.32 -10.54
N PRO A 255 -11.43 -10.17 -10.11
CA PRO A 255 -10.59 -9.13 -9.52
C PRO A 255 -9.85 -9.64 -8.28
N GLU A 256 -8.63 -9.16 -8.07
CA GLU A 256 -7.81 -9.66 -6.95
C GLU A 256 -8.45 -9.47 -5.58
N ALA A 257 -9.20 -8.38 -5.41
CA ALA A 257 -9.95 -8.10 -4.19
C ALA A 257 -11.10 -9.09 -3.92
N ALA A 258 -11.63 -9.75 -4.96
CA ALA A 258 -12.64 -10.82 -4.85
C ALA A 258 -12.01 -12.21 -4.74
N ALA A 259 -10.81 -12.40 -5.31
CA ALA A 259 -10.18 -13.71 -5.34
C ALA A 259 -9.69 -14.15 -3.95
N ARG A 260 -9.11 -13.22 -3.18
CA ARG A 260 -8.48 -13.49 -1.88
C ARG A 260 -9.40 -13.13 -0.72
N LEU A 261 -9.14 -13.74 0.42
CA LEU A 261 -9.72 -13.28 1.68
C LEU A 261 -9.28 -11.85 1.98
N LEU A 262 -10.13 -11.13 2.71
CA LEU A 262 -9.81 -9.78 3.13
C LEU A 262 -8.65 -9.81 4.14
N PRO A 263 -7.60 -8.97 3.98
CA PRO A 263 -6.48 -8.93 4.91
C PRO A 263 -6.88 -8.73 6.36
N ASP A 264 -7.92 -7.92 6.62
CA ASP A 264 -8.46 -7.69 7.96
C ASP A 264 -8.95 -8.98 8.62
N LEU A 265 -9.63 -9.85 7.87
CA LEU A 265 -10.15 -11.12 8.37
C LEU A 265 -9.03 -12.13 8.63
N GLU A 266 -8.01 -12.16 7.76
CA GLU A 266 -6.84 -13.01 7.98
C GLU A 266 -6.09 -12.61 9.26
N LEU A 267 -5.84 -11.31 9.45
CA LEU A 267 -5.13 -10.80 10.63
C LEU A 267 -5.91 -10.99 11.95
N LEU A 268 -7.24 -10.84 11.92
CA LEU A 268 -8.09 -11.09 13.10
C LEU A 268 -8.07 -12.57 13.50
N ARG A 269 -8.20 -13.49 12.52
CA ARG A 269 -8.21 -14.93 12.79
C ARG A 269 -6.88 -15.44 13.33
N SER A 270 -5.77 -14.89 12.83
CA SER A 270 -4.44 -15.23 13.34
C SER A 270 -4.11 -14.54 14.67
N GLY A 271 -5.03 -13.75 15.24
CA GLY A 271 -4.81 -13.02 16.50
C GLY A 271 -3.74 -11.94 16.43
N LEU A 272 -3.31 -11.54 15.22
CA LEU A 272 -2.24 -10.55 15.03
C LEU A 272 -2.72 -9.13 15.28
N ILE A 273 -4.02 -8.89 15.16
CA ILE A 273 -4.67 -7.63 15.50
C ILE A 273 -6.01 -7.88 16.20
N THR A 274 -6.47 -6.89 16.94
CA THR A 274 -7.82 -6.84 17.51
C THR A 274 -8.72 -5.94 16.66
N VAL A 275 -10.04 -6.03 16.87
CA VAL A 275 -11.03 -5.18 16.19
C VAL A 275 -10.73 -3.68 16.37
N GLY A 276 -10.22 -3.27 17.54
CA GLY A 276 -9.86 -1.87 17.82
C GLY A 276 -8.66 -1.36 17.01
N ARG A 277 -7.87 -2.25 16.40
CA ARG A 277 -6.77 -1.90 15.47
C ARG A 277 -7.24 -1.92 14.00
N LEU A 278 -8.53 -2.13 13.75
CA LEU A 278 -9.07 -2.07 12.40
C LEU A 278 -9.31 -0.64 11.93
N HIS A 279 -9.43 -0.46 10.61
CA HIS A 279 -10.01 0.75 10.08
C HIS A 279 -11.47 0.87 10.59
N PRO A 280 -11.94 2.02 11.10
CA PRO A 280 -13.26 2.16 11.73
C PRO A 280 -14.42 1.65 10.86
N LEU A 281 -14.44 2.02 9.57
CA LEU A 281 -15.45 1.53 8.61
C LEU A 281 -15.44 0.00 8.39
N VAL A 282 -14.27 -0.64 8.53
CA VAL A 282 -14.14 -2.10 8.42
C VAL A 282 -14.56 -2.76 9.73
N ALA A 283 -14.15 -2.19 10.87
CA ALA A 283 -14.57 -2.64 12.19
C ALA A 283 -16.11 -2.66 12.29
N GLU A 284 -16.76 -1.55 11.93
CA GLU A 284 -18.22 -1.39 11.93
C GLU A 284 -18.90 -2.42 11.01
N ALA A 285 -18.38 -2.60 9.79
CA ALA A 285 -18.95 -3.57 8.86
C ALA A 285 -18.87 -5.00 9.40
N LEU A 286 -17.73 -5.38 10.00
CA LEU A 286 -17.51 -6.74 10.49
C LEU A 286 -18.25 -7.04 11.80
N THR A 287 -18.40 -6.07 12.70
CA THR A 287 -19.16 -6.27 13.95
C THR A 287 -20.66 -6.36 13.70
N ALA A 288 -21.19 -5.68 12.69
CA ALA A 288 -22.61 -5.68 12.35
C ALA A 288 -23.17 -7.06 11.92
N VAL A 289 -22.32 -7.98 11.48
CA VAL A 289 -22.72 -9.31 10.95
C VAL A 289 -22.40 -10.46 11.91
N GLY A 290 -21.85 -10.15 13.09
CA GLY A 290 -21.51 -11.14 14.13
C GLY A 290 -20.01 -11.38 14.22
N SER A 291 -19.45 -11.16 15.42
CA SER A 291 -18.02 -11.26 15.71
C SER A 291 -17.48 -12.70 15.60
N PRO A 292 -16.27 -12.92 15.09
CA PRO A 292 -15.46 -14.02 15.56
C PRO A 292 -15.09 -13.77 17.04
N ALA A 293 -15.16 -14.83 17.84
CA ALA A 293 -14.94 -14.80 19.29
C ALA A 293 -13.70 -14.00 19.71
N GLN A 294 -13.85 -13.21 20.77
CA GLN A 294 -12.74 -12.57 21.46
C GLN A 294 -11.78 -13.65 21.99
N GLY A 295 -10.64 -13.81 21.32
CA GLY A 295 -9.50 -14.50 21.91
C GLY A 295 -8.94 -13.69 23.10
N PRO A 296 -8.31 -14.35 24.08
CA PRO A 296 -7.71 -13.65 25.21
C PRO A 296 -6.65 -12.67 24.72
N ALA A 297 -6.58 -11.52 25.37
CA ALA A 297 -5.53 -10.53 25.14
C ALA A 297 -4.15 -11.17 25.32
N PRO A 298 -3.16 -10.90 24.45
CA PRO A 298 -1.78 -11.22 24.76
C PRO A 298 -1.35 -10.28 25.89
N ALA A 299 -1.36 -10.80 27.11
CA ALA A 299 -0.65 -10.23 28.24
C ALA A 299 0.74 -10.87 28.28
N GLY A 300 1.75 -10.08 27.99
CA GLY A 300 3.14 -10.44 28.20
C GLY A 300 3.97 -9.16 28.26
N PRO A 301 4.54 -8.77 29.41
CA PRO A 301 5.55 -7.74 29.41
C PRO A 301 6.72 -8.22 28.56
N ALA A 302 7.13 -7.40 27.58
CA ALA A 302 8.41 -7.60 26.92
C ALA A 302 9.51 -7.54 28.00
N PRO A 303 10.60 -8.31 27.86
CA PRO A 303 11.74 -8.17 28.76
C PRO A 303 12.20 -6.71 28.72
N GLU A 304 12.28 -6.08 29.88
CA GLU A 304 12.78 -4.71 30.05
C GLU A 304 14.09 -4.56 29.25
N PRO A 305 14.12 -3.72 28.20
CA PRO A 305 15.38 -3.37 27.58
C PRO A 305 16.22 -2.62 28.62
N HIS A 306 17.54 -2.77 28.51
CA HIS A 306 18.47 -1.88 29.18
C HIS A 306 18.01 -0.44 28.94
N ASP A 307 17.65 0.31 29.99
CA ASP A 307 17.18 1.70 29.84
C ASP A 307 18.25 2.49 29.05
N PRO A 308 18.03 2.82 27.76
CA PRO A 308 19.06 3.44 26.93
C PRO A 308 19.36 4.86 27.42
N HIS A 309 18.51 5.38 28.32
CA HIS A 309 18.69 6.65 29.01
C HIS A 309 19.61 6.56 30.22
N ARG A 310 20.21 5.40 30.53
CA ARG A 310 21.16 5.21 31.62
C ARG A 310 22.50 4.65 31.12
N VAL A 311 23.58 5.37 31.41
CA VAL A 311 24.93 5.07 30.93
C VAL A 311 25.89 5.01 32.11
N ARG A 312 26.73 3.97 32.16
CA ARG A 312 27.83 3.90 33.14
C ARG A 312 28.95 4.84 32.71
N CYS A 313 29.18 5.92 33.47
CA CYS A 313 30.18 6.94 33.22
C CYS A 313 31.04 7.13 34.48
N ARG A 314 32.37 7.01 34.35
CA ARG A 314 33.32 7.20 35.46
C ARG A 314 33.00 6.43 36.76
N GLY A 315 32.40 5.24 36.66
CA GLY A 315 32.05 4.42 37.83
C GLY A 315 30.69 4.74 38.45
N GLU A 316 29.92 5.68 37.89
CA GLU A 316 28.55 6.02 38.29
C GLU A 316 27.56 5.80 37.14
N THR A 317 26.27 5.77 37.46
CA THR A 317 25.20 5.63 36.45
C THR A 317 24.63 7.00 36.17
N HIS A 318 24.92 7.54 34.99
CA HIS A 318 24.43 8.84 34.53
C HIS A 318 23.21 8.67 33.63
N ARG A 319 22.39 9.72 33.56
CA ARG A 319 21.19 9.80 32.74
C ARG A 319 21.41 10.63 31.50
N ILE A 320 20.87 10.18 30.38
CA ILE A 320 20.76 10.96 29.13
C ILE A 320 19.28 11.23 28.85
N ALA A 321 18.91 12.49 28.64
CA ALA A 321 17.53 12.90 28.43
C ALA A 321 17.45 14.13 27.52
N LEU A 322 16.26 14.39 26.98
CA LEU A 322 16.00 15.61 26.25
C LEU A 322 15.99 16.80 27.22
N ARG A 323 16.85 17.80 26.95
CA ARG A 323 16.87 19.09 27.64
C ARG A 323 17.09 20.17 26.60
N ASP A 324 16.30 21.24 26.68
CA ASP A 324 16.36 22.36 25.72
C ASP A 324 16.24 21.92 24.25
N GLY A 325 15.45 20.87 24.01
CA GLY A 325 15.17 20.36 22.66
C GLY A 325 16.24 19.46 22.06
N ALA A 326 17.26 19.05 22.82
CA ALA A 326 18.30 18.13 22.36
C ALA A 326 18.63 17.05 23.40
N LEU A 327 19.00 15.85 22.94
CA LEU A 327 19.46 14.75 23.79
C LEU A 327 20.82 15.09 24.41
N THR A 328 20.88 15.18 25.74
CA THR A 328 22.09 15.53 26.49
C THR A 328 22.27 14.68 27.75
N ALA A 329 23.48 14.65 28.30
CA ALA A 329 23.78 13.99 29.56
C ALA A 329 23.47 14.94 30.73
N ILE A 330 22.31 14.74 31.38
CA ILE A 330 21.78 15.69 32.36
C ILE A 330 22.52 15.69 33.71
N ASP A 331 23.30 14.64 33.96
CA ASP A 331 24.12 14.51 35.18
C ASP A 331 25.52 15.13 35.01
N HIS A 332 25.79 15.79 33.87
CA HIS A 332 27.01 16.59 33.65
C HIS A 332 26.69 18.09 33.57
N HIS A 333 27.62 18.92 34.04
CA HIS A 333 27.50 20.36 33.85
C HIS A 333 27.78 20.75 32.39
N PRO A 334 27.06 21.70 31.77
CA PRO A 334 27.26 22.06 30.36
C PRO A 334 28.69 22.48 29.99
N ALA A 335 29.41 23.14 30.90
CA ALA A 335 30.82 23.49 30.69
C ALA A 335 31.75 22.28 30.64
N GLU A 336 31.43 21.23 31.42
CA GLU A 336 32.18 19.98 31.39
C GLU A 336 31.96 19.26 30.05
N LEU A 337 30.69 19.16 29.61
CA LEU A 337 30.35 18.55 28.32
C LEU A 337 31.09 19.23 27.17
N ARG A 338 31.09 20.57 27.12
CA ARG A 338 31.83 21.33 26.08
C ARG A 338 33.33 21.04 26.09
N ARG A 339 33.96 20.96 27.28
CA ARG A 339 35.39 20.61 27.39
C ARG A 339 35.66 19.21 26.83
N GLU A 340 34.81 18.25 27.17
CA GLU A 340 34.95 16.86 26.75
C GLU A 340 34.71 16.71 25.24
N GLU A 341 33.74 17.41 24.67
CA GLU A 341 33.52 17.48 23.23
C GLU A 341 34.72 18.04 22.47
N LEU A 342 35.37 19.09 23.00
CA LEU A 342 36.61 19.63 22.43
C LEU A 342 37.76 18.62 22.46
N LEU A 343 37.90 17.87 23.56
CA LEU A 343 38.91 16.80 23.65
C LEU A 343 38.67 15.71 22.60
N VAL A 344 37.41 15.33 22.37
CA VAL A 344 37.03 14.38 21.32
C VAL A 344 37.38 14.91 19.94
N ALA A 345 37.08 16.19 19.66
CA ALA A 345 37.40 16.82 18.39
C ALA A 345 38.92 16.85 18.10
N LEU A 346 39.74 16.91 19.16
CA LEU A 346 41.21 16.84 19.08
C LEU A 346 41.76 15.40 19.08
N GLY A 347 40.91 14.38 18.95
CA GLY A 347 41.30 12.96 18.88
C GLY A 347 41.37 12.23 20.23
N GLY A 348 40.95 12.88 21.32
CA GLY A 348 40.84 12.26 22.64
C GLY A 348 39.67 11.28 22.76
N PRO A 349 39.70 10.36 23.76
CA PRO A 349 38.63 9.40 23.97
C PRO A 349 37.36 10.10 24.50
N ALA A 350 36.22 9.77 23.90
CA ALA A 350 34.92 10.31 24.32
C ALA A 350 34.43 9.68 25.63
N LEU A 351 33.86 10.51 26.52
CA LEU A 351 33.14 10.03 27.69
C LEU A 351 32.07 9.00 27.30
N PRO A 352 31.81 7.97 28.13
CA PRO A 352 30.73 7.01 27.89
C PRO A 352 29.38 7.66 27.55
N CYS A 353 28.99 8.73 28.26
CA CYS A 353 27.76 9.47 27.96
C CYS A 353 27.76 10.11 26.56
N LEU A 354 28.86 10.75 26.16
CA LEU A 354 28.98 11.35 24.83
C LEU A 354 29.00 10.28 23.72
N ARG A 355 29.61 9.12 23.98
CA ARG A 355 29.57 7.96 23.06
C ARG A 355 28.15 7.41 22.92
N ALA A 356 27.42 7.28 24.01
CA ALA A 356 26.03 6.83 23.99
C ALA A 356 25.15 7.79 23.18
N ILE A 357 25.29 9.11 23.41
CA ILE A 357 24.56 10.13 22.64
C ILE A 357 24.94 10.06 21.15
N ASP A 358 26.23 9.96 20.82
CA ASP A 358 26.69 9.84 19.43
C ASP A 358 26.16 8.57 18.75
N ALA A 359 26.10 7.44 19.47
CA ALA A 359 25.52 6.19 18.96
C ALA A 359 24.03 6.36 18.62
N VAL A 360 23.24 7.00 19.49
CA VAL A 360 21.82 7.28 19.24
C VAL A 360 21.64 8.21 18.03
N HIS A 361 22.53 9.20 17.83
CA HIS A 361 22.48 10.09 16.65
C HIS A 361 22.79 9.37 15.34
N ARG A 362 23.75 8.43 15.32
CA ARG A 362 24.21 7.79 14.08
C ARG A 362 23.38 6.56 13.71
N ASN A 363 23.10 5.70 14.69
CA ASN A 363 22.43 4.42 14.49
C ASN A 363 21.47 4.12 15.66
N PRO A 364 20.35 4.86 15.77
CA PRO A 364 19.38 4.62 16.84
C PRO A 364 18.77 3.22 16.69
N GLU A 365 18.46 2.57 17.81
CA GLU A 365 17.76 1.28 17.81
C GLU A 365 16.40 1.36 17.09
N ALA A 366 15.78 2.54 17.06
CA ALA A 366 14.54 2.80 16.33
C ALA A 366 14.72 2.95 14.80
N LEU A 367 15.95 2.94 14.27
CA LEU A 367 16.22 3.12 12.84
C LEU A 367 15.44 2.15 11.94
N PRO A 368 15.26 0.85 12.27
CA PRO A 368 14.41 -0.04 11.48
C PRO A 368 12.97 0.45 11.37
N ALA A 369 12.36 0.93 12.46
CA ALA A 369 11.00 1.49 12.45
C ALA A 369 10.94 2.80 11.63
N VAL A 370 11.97 3.66 11.71
CA VAL A 370 12.10 4.86 10.87
C VAL A 370 12.17 4.48 9.40
N ARG A 371 12.98 3.48 9.03
CA ARG A 371 13.07 2.96 7.66
C ARG A 371 11.74 2.42 7.15
N GLU A 372 11.01 1.66 7.97
CA GLU A 372 9.70 1.13 7.61
C GLU A 372 8.70 2.27 7.36
N ARG A 373 8.63 3.25 8.27
CA ARG A 373 7.81 4.44 8.08
C ARG A 373 8.15 5.17 6.79
N LEU A 374 9.43 5.50 6.55
CA LEU A 374 9.87 6.16 5.32
C LEU A 374 9.55 5.33 4.06
N GLY A 375 9.75 4.01 4.12
CA GLY A 375 9.44 3.08 3.04
C GLY A 375 7.95 3.02 2.68
N HIS A 376 7.08 3.17 3.69
CA HIS A 376 5.63 3.29 3.53
C HIS A 376 5.14 4.74 3.30
N GLY A 377 6.09 5.68 3.21
CA GLY A 377 5.87 7.10 2.96
C GLY A 377 5.49 7.92 4.18
N ASP A 378 5.51 7.32 5.38
CA ASP A 378 5.18 7.93 6.65
C ASP A 378 6.29 8.81 7.21
N VAL A 379 6.58 9.87 6.46
CA VAL A 379 7.60 10.85 6.83
C VAL A 379 7.26 11.54 8.15
N SER A 380 6.01 11.93 8.37
CA SER A 380 5.62 12.59 9.63
C SER A 380 5.79 11.67 10.84
N GLY A 381 5.38 10.40 10.76
CA GLY A 381 5.64 9.44 11.83
C GLY A 381 7.13 9.13 12.00
N ALA A 382 7.90 9.05 10.91
CA ALA A 382 9.34 8.84 10.96
C ALA A 382 10.05 9.99 11.68
N LEU A 383 9.71 11.24 11.33
CA LEU A 383 10.24 12.44 11.97
C LEU A 383 9.80 12.53 13.43
N ALA A 384 8.55 12.22 13.77
CA ALA A 384 8.10 12.19 15.16
C ALA A 384 8.89 11.21 16.03
N VAL A 385 9.26 10.04 15.51
CA VAL A 385 10.15 9.09 16.19
C VAL A 385 11.54 9.68 16.38
N VAL A 386 12.12 10.29 15.35
CA VAL A 386 13.45 10.91 15.42
C VAL A 386 13.46 12.10 16.38
N GLU A 387 12.47 12.98 16.32
CA GLU A 387 12.30 14.13 17.21
C GLU A 387 12.06 13.69 18.65
N GLY A 388 11.31 12.63 18.88
CA GLY A 388 11.12 12.06 20.21
C GLY A 388 12.40 11.46 20.82
N LEU A 389 13.33 10.99 19.97
CA LEU A 389 14.59 10.38 20.41
C LEU A 389 15.72 11.40 20.59
N LEU A 390 15.89 12.29 19.61
CA LEU A 390 17.01 13.23 19.55
C LEU A 390 16.62 14.63 20.04
N GLY A 391 15.34 14.96 19.98
CA GLY A 391 14.81 16.30 20.22
C GLY A 391 14.68 17.11 18.92
N PRO A 392 13.76 18.09 18.86
CA PRO A 392 13.51 18.89 17.66
C PRO A 392 14.65 19.84 17.29
N ALA A 393 15.55 20.16 18.23
CA ALA A 393 16.72 21.00 17.98
C ALA A 393 17.98 20.18 17.65
N ALA A 394 17.88 18.86 17.55
CA ALA A 394 19.02 18.01 17.28
C ALA A 394 19.57 18.22 15.85
N MET A 395 20.88 18.38 15.76
CA MET A 395 21.58 18.35 14.47
C MET A 395 21.88 16.91 14.08
N LEU A 396 21.40 16.49 12.90
CA LEU A 396 21.68 15.16 12.37
C LEU A 396 23.18 15.00 12.08
N ARG A 397 23.78 13.99 12.69
CA ARG A 397 25.18 13.60 12.46
C ARG A 397 25.28 12.65 11.27
N ASP A 398 26.48 12.56 10.70
CA ASP A 398 26.76 11.57 9.65
C ASP A 398 26.58 10.15 10.17
N GLY A 399 25.82 9.35 9.42
CA GLY A 399 25.53 7.97 9.76
C GLY A 399 24.32 7.42 9.01
N PRO A 400 23.97 6.14 9.26
CA PRO A 400 22.82 5.49 8.65
C PRO A 400 21.51 6.29 8.72
N LEU A 401 21.19 6.92 9.85
CA LEU A 401 19.97 7.72 9.98
C LEU A 401 19.92 8.89 8.98
N ARG A 402 20.99 9.69 8.91
CA ARG A 402 21.10 10.83 7.98
C ARG A 402 20.99 10.36 6.54
N GLN A 403 21.69 9.27 6.18
CA GLN A 403 21.65 8.69 4.83
C GLN A 403 20.24 8.24 4.43
N GLU A 404 19.47 7.63 5.34
CA GLU A 404 18.09 7.22 5.07
C GLU A 404 17.17 8.42 4.81
N LEU A 405 17.31 9.49 5.60
CA LEU A 405 16.53 10.71 5.45
C LEU A 405 16.88 11.44 4.14
N GLU A 406 18.17 11.56 3.82
CA GLU A 406 18.64 12.12 2.53
C GLU A 406 18.14 11.30 1.35
N SER A 407 18.21 9.97 1.44
CA SER A 407 17.70 9.07 0.40
C SER A 407 16.18 9.22 0.21
N ALA A 408 15.43 9.34 1.31
CA ALA A 408 13.99 9.60 1.26
C ALA A 408 13.66 10.97 0.63
N ALA A 409 14.45 12.01 0.94
CA ALA A 409 14.31 13.33 0.35
C ALA A 409 14.60 13.34 -1.16
N ALA A 410 15.70 12.69 -1.59
CA ALA A 410 16.07 12.56 -3.00
C ALA A 410 14.97 11.84 -3.81
N ARG A 411 14.45 10.72 -3.30
CA ARG A 411 13.34 10.00 -3.96
C ARG A 411 12.08 10.86 -4.09
N ARG A 412 11.81 11.75 -3.12
CA ARG A 412 10.66 12.68 -3.18
C ARG A 412 10.83 13.71 -4.31
N VAL A 413 12.06 14.13 -4.59
CA VAL A 413 12.37 14.97 -5.76
C VAL A 413 12.07 14.20 -7.05
N ASP A 414 12.50 12.95 -7.18
CA ASP A 414 12.20 12.11 -8.35
C ASP A 414 10.70 11.96 -8.59
N HIS A 415 9.93 11.78 -7.51
CA HIS A 415 8.46 11.75 -7.58
C HIS A 415 7.88 13.09 -8.07
N GLY A 416 8.38 14.22 -7.56
CA GLY A 416 7.97 15.55 -8.00
C GLY A 416 8.27 15.80 -9.48
N LEU A 417 9.45 15.40 -9.95
CA LEU A 417 9.85 15.47 -11.35
C LEU A 417 8.93 14.62 -12.24
N PHE A 418 8.63 13.38 -11.83
CA PHE A 418 7.67 12.54 -12.53
C PHE A 418 6.28 13.18 -12.63
N ARG A 419 5.77 13.74 -11.53
CA ARG A 419 4.48 14.44 -11.50
C ARG A 419 4.44 15.68 -12.41
N ALA A 420 5.55 16.39 -12.53
CA ALA A 420 5.68 17.53 -13.43
C ALA A 420 5.83 17.13 -14.90
N GLY A 421 5.87 15.83 -15.23
CA GLY A 421 6.19 15.36 -16.58
C GLY A 421 7.66 15.52 -16.96
N LEU A 422 8.51 15.94 -16.02
CA LEU A 422 9.94 16.19 -16.20
C LEU A 422 10.71 14.89 -15.95
N VAL A 423 10.56 13.92 -16.86
CA VAL A 423 11.31 12.67 -16.77
C VAL A 423 12.69 12.88 -17.38
N ALA A 424 13.76 12.65 -16.62
CA ALA A 424 15.09 12.49 -17.19
C ALA A 424 15.03 11.35 -18.20
N VAL A 425 15.11 11.69 -19.50
CA VAL A 425 15.17 10.70 -20.56
C VAL A 425 16.48 9.94 -20.37
N HIS A 426 16.42 8.80 -19.70
CA HIS A 426 17.55 7.89 -19.68
C HIS A 426 17.83 7.51 -21.15
N PRO A 427 19.09 7.53 -21.65
CA PRO A 427 19.40 7.27 -23.06
C PRO A 427 18.93 5.90 -23.60
N ALA A 428 18.46 5.01 -22.72
CA ALA A 428 17.84 3.74 -23.09
C ALA A 428 16.32 3.81 -23.36
N ALA A 429 15.66 4.95 -23.07
CA ALA A 429 14.23 5.15 -23.26
C ALA A 429 13.86 5.65 -24.67
N THR A 430 14.82 6.19 -25.43
CA THR A 430 14.68 6.50 -26.86
C THR A 430 14.79 5.25 -27.74
N ALA A 431 15.18 4.11 -27.18
CA ALA A 431 14.92 2.83 -27.82
C ALA A 431 13.46 2.46 -27.55
N GLN A 432 12.53 2.97 -28.36
CA GLN A 432 11.30 2.24 -28.67
C GLN A 432 11.73 0.83 -29.08
N ARG A 433 11.74 -0.09 -28.11
CA ARG A 433 12.05 -1.49 -28.38
C ARG A 433 10.98 -1.97 -29.35
N PRO A 434 11.33 -2.34 -30.59
CA PRO A 434 10.35 -2.91 -31.50
C PRO A 434 9.71 -4.10 -30.79
N ARG A 435 8.38 -4.16 -30.77
CA ARG A 435 7.71 -5.41 -30.42
C ARG A 435 8.23 -6.45 -31.42
N LEU A 436 8.88 -7.49 -30.89
CA LEU A 436 9.31 -8.61 -31.70
C LEU A 436 8.06 -9.27 -32.26
N ASP A 437 7.89 -9.19 -33.56
CA ASP A 437 6.84 -9.90 -34.28
C ASP A 437 7.32 -11.30 -34.69
N ARG A 438 6.44 -12.04 -35.36
CA ARG A 438 6.73 -13.39 -35.88
C ARG A 438 7.85 -13.42 -36.93
N HIS A 439 8.28 -12.26 -37.44
CA HIS A 439 9.27 -12.14 -38.51
C HIS A 439 10.69 -11.89 -37.99
N THR A 440 10.92 -11.80 -36.67
CA THR A 440 12.28 -11.60 -36.14
C THR A 440 13.11 -12.90 -36.13
N PRO A 441 14.34 -12.93 -36.73
CA PRO A 441 15.18 -14.12 -36.85
C PRO A 441 15.55 -14.81 -35.53
N ALA A 442 15.54 -16.14 -35.50
CA ALA A 442 15.77 -16.96 -34.32
C ALA A 442 17.15 -16.72 -33.64
N ALA A 443 18.17 -16.35 -34.42
CA ALA A 443 19.51 -16.06 -33.91
C ALA A 443 19.55 -14.86 -32.93
N LEU A 444 18.61 -13.91 -33.06
CA LEU A 444 18.48 -12.76 -32.15
C LEU A 444 17.72 -13.10 -30.86
N ARG A 445 16.91 -14.18 -30.85
CA ARG A 445 16.20 -14.66 -29.64
C ARG A 445 17.14 -15.38 -28.67
N SER A 446 18.13 -16.12 -29.20
CA SER A 446 19.09 -16.92 -28.43
C SER A 446 20.04 -16.06 -27.59
N LYS A 447 20.56 -14.94 -28.12
CA LYS A 447 21.56 -14.10 -27.43
C LYS A 447 21.04 -13.29 -26.22
N ARG A 448 19.76 -13.38 -25.84
CA ARG A 448 19.20 -12.67 -24.66
C ARG A 448 18.86 -13.58 -23.47
N GLY A 449 19.13 -14.89 -23.56
CA GLY A 449 18.87 -15.84 -22.48
C GLY A 449 19.83 -15.77 -21.28
N SER A 450 20.95 -15.04 -21.36
CA SER A 450 22.06 -15.15 -20.39
C SER A 450 22.25 -13.96 -19.44
N ARG A 451 21.25 -13.08 -19.25
CA ARG A 451 21.32 -12.05 -18.18
C ARG A 451 20.33 -12.38 -17.05
N PRO A 452 20.79 -12.47 -15.79
CA PRO A 452 19.96 -12.90 -14.68
C PRO A 452 18.90 -11.83 -14.41
N ARG A 453 17.63 -12.20 -14.58
CA ARG A 453 16.51 -11.41 -14.04
C ARG A 453 16.38 -11.74 -12.55
N PRO A 454 16.36 -10.75 -11.64
CA PRO A 454 16.01 -11.00 -10.25
C PRO A 454 14.58 -11.54 -10.21
N ARG A 455 14.44 -12.77 -9.70
CA ARG A 455 13.18 -13.47 -9.51
C ARG A 455 12.50 -12.89 -8.27
N THR A 456 11.49 -12.05 -8.44
CA THR A 456 10.52 -11.76 -7.38
C THR A 456 9.56 -12.95 -7.29
N GLY A 457 9.91 -13.90 -6.42
CA GLY A 457 9.04 -14.99 -6.00
C GLY A 457 8.09 -14.51 -4.89
N LEU A 458 6.81 -14.83 -5.04
CA LEU A 458 5.81 -14.84 -3.98
C LEU A 458 5.48 -16.32 -3.76
N LEU A 459 5.59 -16.76 -2.51
CA LEU A 459 4.99 -17.99 -2.01
C LEU A 459 3.47 -17.83 -1.96
#